data_AF-A0A392T7Z2-F1
#
_entry.id   AF-A0A392T7Z2-F1
#
_cell.length_a   1.000
_cell.length_b   1.000
_cell.length_c   1.000
_cell.angle_alpha   90.00
_cell.angle_beta   90.00
_cell.angle_gamma   90.00
#
_symmetry.space_group_name_H-M   'P 1'
#
loop_
_entity.id
_entity.type
_entity.pdbx_description
1 polymer ?
#
loop_
_entity_poly.entity_id
_entity_poly.type
_entity_poly.pdbx_seq_one_letter_code
_entity_poly.pdbx_strand_id
1 'polypeptide(L)' 'AQVFDEVSARMEEEEAIRKDPSLKGKSREEMGLNPFSGTVIKSVLAGLEIIISRAHIAKLLGVDDSGKKIS' A
#
# COMPACT_ATOMS: atom_id res chain seq x y z
N ALA A 1 -12.83 -5.52 2.41
CA ALA A 1 -11.70 -5.01 1.60
C ALA A 1 -11.60 -3.50 1.81
N GLN A 2 -10.38 -2.97 1.80
CA GLN A 2 -10.09 -1.55 2.03
C GLN A 2 -9.04 -1.07 1.02
N VAL A 3 -9.16 0.17 0.57
CA VAL A 3 -8.18 0.80 -0.31
C VAL A 3 -7.01 1.27 0.54
N PHE A 4 -5.81 0.84 0.19
CA PHE A 4 -4.57 1.31 0.76
C PHE A 4 -3.88 2.21 -0.25
N ASP A 5 -3.98 3.51 -0.03
CA ASP A 5 -3.43 4.57 -0.85
C ASP A 5 -2.27 5.29 -0.15
N GLU A 6 -1.75 6.34 -0.79
CA GLU A 6 -0.62 7.12 -0.27
C GLU A 6 -0.94 7.78 1.08
N VAL A 7 -2.19 8.24 1.27
CA VAL A 7 -2.63 8.82 2.54
C VAL A 7 -2.63 7.76 3.64
N SER A 8 -3.14 6.57 3.34
CA SER A 8 -3.10 5.42 4.25
C SER A 8 -1.68 5.03 4.64
N ALA A 9 -0.76 5.00 3.67
CA ALA A 9 0.65 4.73 3.90
C ALA A 9 1.29 5.77 4.84
N ARG A 10 1.01 7.06 4.63
CA ARG A 10 1.50 8.14 5.50
C ARG A 10 0.94 8.05 6.91
N MET A 11 -0.34 7.74 7.07
CA MET A 11 -0.94 7.57 8.41
C MET A 11 -0.29 6.41 9.17
N GLU A 12 0.05 5.31 8.49
CA GLU A 12 0.77 4.18 9.10
C GLU A 12 2.18 4.59 9.60
N GLU A 13 2.91 5.41 8.84
CA GLU A 13 4.20 5.98 9.28
C GLU A 13 4.04 6.90 10.49
N GLU A 14 3.06 7.80 10.46
CA GLU A 14 2.78 8.72 11.57
C GLU A 14 2.39 7.95 12.83
N GLU A 15 1.61 6.88 12.71
CA GLU A 15 1.29 6.00 13.82
C GLU A 15 2.51 5.24 14.36
N ALA A 16 3.39 4.77 13.48
CA ALA A 16 4.64 4.13 13.88
C ALA A 16 5.52 5.11 14.67
N ILE A 17 5.68 6.34 14.18
CA ILE A 17 6.43 7.41 14.86
C ILE A 17 5.76 7.80 16.19
N ARG A 18 4.42 7.82 16.26
CA ARG A 18 3.70 8.10 17.50
C ARG A 18 3.94 7.03 18.56
N LYS A 19 4.09 5.77 18.16
CA LYS A 19 4.41 4.64 19.05
C LYS A 19 5.89 4.62 19.43
N ASP A 20 6.78 4.91 18.48
CA ASP A 20 8.23 5.01 18.68
C ASP A 20 8.79 6.28 18.00
N PRO A 21 9.00 7.36 18.76
CA PRO A 21 9.53 8.62 18.23
C PRO A 21 10.92 8.51 17.59
N SER A 22 11.69 7.44 17.88
CA SER A 22 13.02 7.22 17.28
C SER A 22 12.96 6.89 15.78
N LEU A 23 11.77 6.53 15.28
CA LEU A 23 11.54 6.25 13.87
C LEU A 23 11.45 7.52 13.01
N LYS A 24 11.37 8.70 13.62
CA LYS A 24 11.27 9.96 12.88
C LYS A 24 12.46 10.16 11.94
N GLY A 25 12.18 10.34 10.65
CA GLY A 25 13.18 10.56 9.61
C GLY A 25 13.79 9.29 8.99
N LYS A 26 13.37 8.11 9.46
CA LYS A 26 13.74 6.83 8.84
C LYS A 26 12.88 6.53 7.60
N SER A 27 13.36 5.66 6.73
CA SER A 27 12.54 5.13 5.62
C SER A 27 11.47 4.16 6.12
N ARG A 28 10.47 3.86 5.29
CA ARG A 28 9.44 2.85 5.60
C ARG A 28 10.05 1.49 5.93
N GLU A 29 11.04 1.07 5.14
CA GLU A 29 11.73 -0.20 5.35
C GLU A 29 12.49 -0.22 6.69
N GLU A 30 13.14 0.89 7.05
CA GLU A 30 13.82 1.05 8.34
C GLU A 30 12.85 1.09 9.53
N MET A 31 11.59 1.48 9.31
CA MET A 31 10.50 1.37 10.30
C MET A 31 9.90 -0.04 10.37
N GLY A 32 10.31 -0.97 9.51
CA GLY A 32 9.72 -2.30 9.37
C GLY A 32 8.36 -2.29 8.67
N LEU A 33 8.01 -1.19 7.99
CA LEU A 33 6.79 -1.08 7.20
C LEU A 33 7.03 -1.57 5.77
N ASN A 34 5.97 -2.10 5.15
CA ASN A 34 6.04 -2.51 3.75
C ASN A 34 6.23 -1.28 2.83
N PRO A 35 7.03 -1.42 1.75
CA PRO A 35 7.21 -0.35 0.77
C PRO A 35 5.87 0.01 0.11
N PHE A 36 5.64 1.30 -0.13
CA PHE A 36 4.46 1.75 -0.86
C PHE A 36 4.75 1.73 -2.36
N SER A 37 4.26 0.71 -3.07
CA SER A 37 4.43 0.55 -4.52
C SER A 37 3.27 1.11 -5.34
N GLY A 38 2.31 1.79 -4.71
CA GLY A 38 1.10 2.34 -5.32
C GLY A 38 -0.19 1.91 -4.61
N THR A 39 -1.32 2.45 -5.08
CA THR A 39 -2.63 2.15 -4.51
C THR A 39 -3.02 0.70 -4.75
N VAL A 40 -3.38 0.00 -3.69
CA VAL A 40 -3.83 -1.40 -3.72
C VAL A 40 -5.12 -1.58 -2.93
N ILE A 41 -5.84 -2.66 -3.18
CA ILE A 41 -6.96 -3.08 -2.33
C ILE A 41 -6.45 -4.21 -1.43
N LYS A 42 -6.51 -4.01 -0.12
CA LYS A 42 -6.20 -5.04 0.87
C LYS A 42 -7.50 -5.69 1.34
N SER A 43 -7.54 -7.01 1.41
CA SER A 43 -8.67 -7.77 1.95
C SER A 43 -8.14 -8.93 2.78
N VAL A 44 -8.87 -9.32 3.82
CA VAL A 44 -8.57 -10.54 4.59
C VAL A 44 -9.64 -11.57 4.26
N LEU A 45 -9.22 -12.74 3.79
CA LEU A 45 -10.11 -13.86 3.50
C LEU A 45 -9.58 -15.10 4.21
N ALA A 46 -10.38 -15.69 5.09
CA ALA A 46 -9.99 -16.87 5.89
C ALA A 46 -8.65 -16.69 6.64
N GLY A 47 -8.36 -15.48 7.12
CA GLY A 47 -7.12 -15.16 7.83
C GLY A 47 -5.91 -14.89 6.93
N LEU A 48 -6.06 -15.01 5.61
CA LEU A 48 -5.01 -14.67 4.64
C LEU A 48 -5.19 -13.24 4.14
N GLU A 49 -4.11 -12.47 4.15
CA GLU A 49 -4.08 -11.15 3.52
C GLU A 49 -3.99 -11.30 1.99
N ILE A 50 -4.92 -10.68 1.30
CA ILE A 50 -5.01 -10.62 -0.16
C ILE A 50 -4.78 -9.16 -0.56
N ILE A 51 -3.81 -8.95 -1.46
CA ILE A 51 -3.48 -7.64 -2.01
C ILE A 51 -3.80 -7.64 -3.50
N ILE A 52 -4.69 -6.75 -3.92
CA ILE A 52 -5.10 -6.57 -5.32
C ILE A 52 -4.49 -5.26 -5.83
N SER A 53 -3.53 -5.37 -6.75
CA SER A 53 -2.89 -4.24 -7.41
C SER A 53 -3.54 -3.92 -8.76
N ARG A 54 -3.16 -2.79 -9.35
CA ARG A 54 -3.53 -2.43 -10.73
C ARG A 54 -3.14 -3.53 -11.73
N ALA A 55 -1.93 -4.09 -11.59
CA ALA A 55 -1.45 -5.19 -12.41
C ALA A 55 -2.36 -6.42 -12.37
N HIS A 56 -2.92 -6.76 -11.19
CA HIS A 56 -3.88 -7.86 -11.07
C HIS A 56 -5.15 -7.59 -11.89
N ILE A 57 -5.68 -6.36 -11.83
CA ILE A 57 -6.87 -5.97 -12.59
C ILE A 57 -6.57 -5.95 -14.10
N ALA A 58 -5.45 -5.37 -14.51
CA ALA A 58 -5.05 -5.34 -15.92
C ALA A 58 -4.94 -6.75 -16.50
N LYS A 59 -4.30 -7.67 -15.77
CA LYS A 59 -4.20 -9.07 -16.15
C LYS A 59 -5.56 -9.76 -16.26
N LEU A 60 -6.48 -9.50 -15.32
CA LEU A 60 -7.85 -10.05 -15.36
C LEU A 60 -8.65 -9.55 -16.57
N LEU A 61 -8.43 -8.31 -16.99
CA LEU A 61 -9.09 -7.69 -18.13
C LEU A 61 -8.41 -7.98 -19.47
N GLY A 62 -7.22 -8.61 -19.47
CA GLY A 62 -6.45 -8.87 -20.68
C GLY A 62 -5.89 -7.61 -21.34
N VAL A 63 -5.59 -6.58 -20.55
CA VAL A 63 -5.03 -5.30 -21.02
C VAL A 63 -3.64 -5.07 -20.43
N ASP A 64 -2.83 -4.24 -21.09
CA ASP A 64 -1.52 -3.84 -20.56
C ASP A 64 -1.67 -2.99 -19.29
N ASP A 65 -0.85 -3.26 -18.28
CA ASP A 65 -0.73 -2.40 -17.09
C ASP A 65 0.10 -1.15 -17.41
N SER A 66 -0.41 -0.30 -18.30
CA SER A 66 0.27 0.90 -18.78
C SER A 66 -0.69 2.08 -18.91
N GLY A 67 -0.16 3.29 -19.04
CA GLY A 67 -0.97 4.50 -19.20
C GLY A 67 -0.82 5.49 -18.05
N LYS A 68 -1.47 6.65 -18.20
CA LYS A 68 -1.32 7.81 -17.32
C LYS A 68 -2.54 7.94 -16.40
N LYS A 69 -2.30 8.25 -15.13
CA LYS A 69 -3.36 8.66 -14.20
C LYS A 69 -3.99 9.96 -14.72
N ILE A 70 -5.28 9.90 -15.05
CA ILE A 70 -6.10 11.06 -15.40
C ILE A 70 -6.71 11.57 -14.08
N SER A 71 -6.21 12.70 -13.61
CA SER A 71 -6.63 13.40 -12.39
C SER A 71 -7.12 14.79 -12.74
#